data_AF-A0A9E5Y0Q9-F1
#
_entry.id   AF-A0A9E5Y0Q9-F1
#
_cell.length_a   1.000
_cell.length_b   1.000
_cell.length_c   1.000
_cell.angle_alpha   90.00
_cell.angle_beta   90.00
_cell.angle_gamma   90.00
#
_symmetry.space_group_name_H-M   'P 1'
#
loop_
_entity.id
_entity.type
_entity.pdbx_description
1 polymer ?
#
loop_
_entity_poly.entity_id
_entity_poly.type
_entity_poly.pdbx_seq_one_letter_code
_entity_poly.pdbx_strand_id
1 'polypeptide(L)' 'MQIFRKGKGLGQGEGKGLGRGQGQGRNKGGAFGTGGYCVCAKCGEKIPHERGVKCTTVKCPACGHTMIREELLNKNK' A
#
# COMPACT_ATOMS: atom_id res chain seq x y z
N MET A 1 62.49 -13.43 34.15
CA MET A 1 61.08 -13.85 33.96
C MET A 1 60.18 -13.08 34.90
N GLN A 2 58.91 -12.94 34.49
CA GLN A 2 57.78 -12.24 35.12
C GLN A 2 57.60 -10.79 34.68
N ILE A 3 56.56 -10.55 33.88
CA ILE A 3 55.43 -9.70 34.28
C ILE A 3 54.31 -9.65 33.20
N PHE A 4 53.07 -9.67 33.72
CA PHE A 4 51.80 -9.13 33.21
C PHE A 4 50.83 -9.98 32.35
N ARG A 5 49.71 -10.28 33.03
CA ARG A 5 48.39 -10.70 32.54
C ARG A 5 47.75 -9.66 31.60
N LYS A 6 47.02 -10.12 30.57
CA LYS A 6 45.67 -9.61 30.25
C LYS A 6 44.95 -10.58 29.31
N GLY A 7 43.90 -11.22 29.81
CA GLY A 7 43.04 -12.11 29.04
C GLY A 7 42.00 -11.36 28.21
N LYS A 8 41.51 -12.03 27.15
CA LYS A 8 40.18 -11.84 26.55
C LYS A 8 39.73 -13.17 25.95
N GLY A 9 38.78 -13.83 26.60
CA GLY A 9 38.14 -15.05 26.07
C GLY A 9 37.25 -14.70 24.88
N LEU A 10 37.49 -15.37 23.75
CA LEU A 10 36.63 -15.32 22.58
C LEU A 10 35.58 -16.43 22.70
N GLY A 11 34.44 -16.10 23.32
CA GLY A 11 33.26 -16.94 23.29
C GLY A 11 32.69 -16.95 21.87
N GLN A 12 32.98 -18.02 21.13
CA GLN A 12 32.36 -18.30 19.83
C GLN A 12 31.02 -18.96 20.12
N GLY A 13 29.95 -18.18 20.02
CA GLY A 13 28.58 -18.63 20.18
C GLY A 13 27.74 -18.14 19.01
N GLU A 14 28.05 -18.60 17.80
CA GLU A 14 27.24 -18.31 16.60
C GLU A 14 26.12 -19.35 16.46
N GLY A 15 25.15 -19.26 17.37
CA GLY A 15 23.84 -19.85 17.21
C GLY A 15 22.87 -18.81 16.69
N LYS A 16 22.73 -18.69 15.36
CA LYS A 16 21.60 -17.99 14.74
C LYS A 16 21.06 -18.79 13.57
N GLY A 17 20.29 -19.82 13.91
CA GLY A 17 19.19 -20.22 13.05
C GLY A 17 18.16 -19.09 12.93
N LEU A 18 17.34 -19.19 11.88
CA LEU A 18 16.04 -18.55 11.61
C LEU A 18 16.04 -17.94 10.22
N GLY A 19 15.62 -18.75 9.24
CA GLY A 19 15.20 -18.24 7.94
C GLY A 19 14.02 -17.28 8.08
N ARG A 20 13.73 -16.54 7.00
CA ARG A 20 12.40 -16.14 6.52
C ARG A 20 12.52 -14.96 5.59
N GLY A 21 11.84 -15.07 4.46
CA GLY A 21 11.26 -13.92 3.78
C GLY A 21 11.96 -13.55 2.49
N GLN A 22 11.56 -14.23 1.41
CA GLN A 22 11.45 -13.56 0.12
C GLN A 22 10.69 -12.24 0.33
N GLY A 23 11.41 -11.13 0.36
CA GLY A 23 10.84 -9.79 0.29
C GLY A 23 10.34 -9.55 -1.12
N GLN A 24 9.32 -10.30 -1.56
CA GLN A 24 8.44 -9.86 -2.63
C GLN A 24 7.83 -8.55 -2.14
N GLY A 25 8.45 -7.43 -2.51
CA GLY A 25 7.92 -6.09 -2.30
C GLY A 25 6.53 -6.09 -2.92
N ARG A 26 5.53 -6.20 -2.06
CA ARG A 26 4.12 -6.27 -2.42
C ARG A 26 3.67 -4.91 -2.91
N ASN A 27 4.11 -4.47 -4.08
CA ASN A 27 3.28 -3.58 -4.90
C ASN A 27 2.20 -4.42 -5.59
N LYS A 28 1.39 -5.12 -4.78
CA LYS A 28 0.02 -5.51 -5.11
C LYS A 28 -0.96 -4.40 -4.70
N GLY A 29 -0.47 -3.16 -4.55
CA GLY A 29 -1.33 -1.99 -4.54
C GLY A 29 -1.86 -1.83 -5.95
N GLY A 30 -2.97 -2.49 -6.26
CA GLY A 30 -3.60 -2.44 -7.57
C GLY A 30 -3.68 -1.00 -8.01
N ALA A 31 -2.85 -0.63 -8.99
CA ALA A 31 -2.99 0.61 -9.70
C ALA A 31 -4.34 0.50 -10.41
N PHE A 32 -5.40 0.95 -9.73
CA PHE A 32 -6.66 1.22 -10.39
C PHE A 32 -6.29 2.11 -11.56
N GLY A 33 -6.41 1.58 -12.79
CA GLY A 33 -5.77 2.12 -13.98
C GLY A 33 -6.04 3.59 -14.18
N THR A 34 -5.35 4.25 -15.09
CA THR A 34 -5.59 5.68 -15.34
C THR A 34 -6.90 5.95 -16.11
N GLY A 35 -7.87 5.04 -16.07
CA GLY A 35 -9.17 5.13 -16.73
C GLY A 35 -10.29 4.51 -15.89
N GLY A 36 -11.52 4.93 -16.15
CA GLY A 36 -12.72 4.55 -15.41
C GLY A 36 -13.69 5.73 -15.30
N TYR A 37 -14.84 5.49 -14.66
CA TYR A 37 -15.82 6.53 -14.36
C TYR A 37 -15.87 6.78 -12.86
N CYS A 38 -16.02 8.04 -12.47
CA CYS A 38 -16.44 8.38 -11.12
C CYS A 38 -17.97 8.34 -11.12
N VAL A 39 -18.54 7.56 -10.20
CA VAL A 39 -19.97 7.38 -9.99
C VAL A 39 -20.35 7.99 -8.65
N CYS A 40 -21.44 8.74 -8.61
CA CYS A 40 -21.98 9.23 -7.35
C CYS A 40 -22.68 8.10 -6.61
N ALA A 41 -22.30 7.84 -5.36
CA ALA A 41 -22.92 6.82 -4.52
C ALA A 41 -24.38 7.15 -4.13
N LYS A 42 -24.79 8.42 -4.24
CA LYS A 42 -26.11 8.88 -3.82
C LYS A 42 -27.13 8.93 -4.96
N CYS A 43 -26.73 9.45 -6.13
CA CYS A 43 -27.63 9.63 -7.27
C CYS A 43 -27.27 8.76 -8.49
N GLY A 44 -26.09 8.13 -8.52
CA GLY A 44 -25.66 7.30 -9.66
C GLY A 44 -25.05 8.08 -10.83
N GLU A 45 -24.88 9.39 -10.72
CA GLU A 45 -24.28 10.24 -11.76
C GLU A 45 -22.88 9.75 -12.14
N LYS A 46 -22.60 9.62 -13.45
CA LYS A 46 -21.32 9.10 -13.96
C LYS A 46 -20.56 10.19 -14.70
N ILE A 47 -19.37 10.51 -14.23
CA ILE A 47 -18.46 11.44 -14.90
C ILE A 47 -17.18 10.72 -15.33
N PRO A 48 -16.54 11.15 -16.42
CA PRO A 48 -15.22 10.65 -16.79
C PRO A 48 -14.23 10.95 -15.67
N HIS A 49 -13.46 9.94 -15.26
CA HIS A 49 -12.39 10.13 -14.28
C HIS A 49 -11.21 10.87 -14.89
N GLU A 50 -10.81 11.98 -14.28
CA GLU A 50 -9.61 12.72 -14.68
C GLU A 50 -8.35 12.13 -14.05
N ARG A 51 -7.30 11.96 -14.86
CA ARG A 51 -6.02 11.42 -14.38
C ARG A 51 -5.34 12.40 -13.43
N GLY A 52 -4.87 11.88 -12.30
CA GLY A 52 -4.20 12.69 -11.28
C GLY A 52 -5.15 13.27 -10.23
N VAL A 53 -6.46 13.26 -10.49
CA VAL A 53 -7.50 13.68 -9.53
C VAL A 53 -8.17 12.44 -8.97
N LYS A 54 -8.39 12.36 -7.65
CA LYS A 54 -9.12 11.24 -7.05
C LYS A 54 -10.62 11.45 -7.27
N CYS A 55 -11.39 10.40 -7.57
CA CYS A 55 -12.86 10.54 -7.62
C CYS A 55 -13.42 11.11 -6.30
N THR A 56 -12.79 10.77 -5.18
CA THR A 56 -13.20 11.23 -3.84
C THR A 56 -12.91 12.70 -3.55
N THR A 57 -12.14 13.40 -4.39
CA THR A 57 -11.96 14.85 -4.27
C THR A 57 -12.95 15.64 -5.13
N VAL A 58 -13.69 14.97 -6.01
CA VAL A 58 -14.69 15.59 -6.89
C VAL A 58 -16.07 15.52 -6.23
N LYS A 59 -16.79 16.64 -6.24
CA LYS A 59 -18.18 16.72 -5.81
C LYS A 59 -19.11 16.48 -7.01
N CYS A 60 -20.17 15.71 -6.78
CA CYS A 60 -21.18 15.45 -7.80
C CYS A 60 -21.92 16.76 -8.17
N PRO A 61 -22.04 17.12 -9.45
CA PRO A 61 -22.75 18.34 -9.87
C PRO A 61 -24.27 18.26 -9.64
N ALA A 62 -24.85 17.05 -9.57
CA ALA A 62 -26.29 16.85 -9.39
C ALA A 62 -26.73 16.93 -7.92
N CYS A 63 -25.90 16.48 -6.96
CA CYS A 63 -26.32 16.37 -5.55
C CYS A 63 -25.28 16.84 -4.52
N GLY A 64 -24.09 17.24 -4.95
CA GLY A 64 -23.01 17.72 -4.08
C GLY A 64 -22.28 16.63 -3.28
N HIS A 65 -22.68 15.37 -3.40
CA HIS A 65 -22.04 14.26 -2.70
C HIS A 65 -20.69 13.91 -3.32
N THR A 66 -19.77 13.40 -2.50
CA THR A 66 -18.47 12.89 -2.95
C THR A 66 -18.62 11.75 -3.95
N MET A 67 -17.83 11.77 -5.02
CA MET A 67 -17.86 10.73 -6.03
C MET A 67 -16.93 9.55 -5.69
N ILE A 68 -17.26 8.37 -6.20
CA ILE A 68 -16.54 7.13 -5.95
C ILE A 68 -16.20 6.49 -7.29
N ARG A 69 -15.05 5.85 -7.40
CA ARG A 69 -14.66 5.18 -8.65
C ARG A 69 -15.54 3.96 -8.88
N GLU A 70 -16.05 3.77 -10.10
CA GLU A 70 -16.94 2.64 -10.47
C GLU A 70 -16.32 1.28 -10.10
N GLU A 71 -15.01 1.13 -10.30
CA GLU A 71 -14.28 -0.09 -9.98
C GLU A 71 -14.26 -0.44 -8.48
N LEU A 72 -14.46 0.55 -7.59
CA LEU A 72 -14.61 0.29 -6.15
C LEU A 72 -15.98 -0.32 -5.82
N LEU A 73 -17.00 -0.09 -6.64
CA LEU A 73 -18.30 -0.76 -6.49
C LEU A 73 -18.26 -2.21 -6.99
N ASN A 74 -17.44 -2.51 -8.01
CA ASN A 74 -17.41 -3.83 -8.65
C ASN A 74 -16.52 -4.89 -7.96
N LYS A 75 -15.80 -4.54 -6.88
CA LYS A 75 -14.89 -5.47 -6.16
C LYS A 75 -15.58 -6.54 -5.30
N ASN A 76 -16.91 -6.60 -5.31
CA ASN A 76 -17.70 -7.54 -4.50
C ASN A 76 -18.49 -8.55 -5.35
N LYS A 77 -17.93 -9.05 -6.46
CA LYS A 77 -18.55 -10.13 -7.24
C LYS A 77 -17.62 -11.31 -7.39
#